data_AF-A0A260YZ53-F1
#
_entry.id   AF-A0A260YZ53-F1
#
_cell.length_a   1.000
_cell.length_b   1.000
_cell.length_c   1.000
_cell.angle_alpha   90.00
_cell.angle_beta   90.00
_cell.angle_gamma   90.00
#
_symmetry.space_group_name_H-M   'P 1'
#
loop_
_entity.id
_entity.type
_entity.pdbx_description
1 polymer ?
#
loop_
_entity_poly.entity_id
_entity_poly.type
_entity_poly.pdbx_seq_one_letter_code
_entity_poly.pdbx_strand_id
1 'polypeptide(L)'
;MQLFLDARFFSIKNRIYTVISLAIPLAWILSTYPYNFYSNHVKIMGNGSDADCDFNKYTWCSDLTTVPIWAYYAGFILVFGISFSIMNITNTTLFSKVVGPRPQGTYQGIYQMAGSFGRMFAPLLMSTTYTYFGPRVPWLILIVNFVSVIAAWIVLREKMVPFEKYEAKRIQPNV
;
A
#
# COMPACT_ATOMS: atom_id res chain seq x y z
N MET A 1 30.44 -17.65 11.04
CA MET A 1 29.11 -18.05 11.58
C MET A 1 28.31 -16.87 12.13
N GLN A 2 28.91 -15.95 12.90
CA GLN A 2 28.23 -14.73 13.42
C GLN A 2 27.71 -13.80 12.30
N LEU A 3 28.52 -13.51 11.27
CA LEU A 3 28.10 -12.67 10.13
C LEU A 3 26.82 -13.21 9.42
N PHE A 4 26.73 -14.53 9.26
CA PHE A 4 25.58 -15.21 8.66
C PHE A 4 24.33 -15.18 9.56
N LEU A 5 24.52 -15.21 10.88
CA LEU A 5 23.41 -15.14 11.83
C LEU A 5 22.80 -13.73 11.85
N ASP A 6 23.63 -12.69 11.82
CA ASP A 6 23.22 -11.29 11.74
C ASP A 6 22.49 -10.99 10.42
N ALA A 7 23.00 -11.51 9.29
CA ALA A 7 22.33 -11.39 7.99
C ALA A 7 20.94 -12.07 7.97
N ARG A 8 20.83 -13.25 8.58
CA ARG A 8 19.56 -14.01 8.70
C ARG A 8 18.56 -13.30 9.61
N PHE A 9 19.01 -12.80 10.76
CA PHE A 9 18.18 -12.07 11.72
C PHE A 9 17.69 -10.73 11.14
N PHE A 10 18.56 -10.01 10.44
CA PHE A 10 18.23 -8.75 9.79
C PHE A 10 17.26 -8.96 8.61
N SER A 11 17.34 -10.07 7.87
CA SER A 11 16.37 -10.40 6.81
C SER A 11 14.97 -10.72 7.35
N ILE A 12 14.86 -11.42 8.48
CA ILE A 12 13.58 -11.74 9.13
C ILE A 12 12.92 -10.48 9.70
N LYS A 13 13.71 -9.63 10.37
CA LYS A 13 13.23 -8.34 10.88
C LYS A 13 12.68 -7.45 9.76
N ASN A 14 13.39 -7.29 8.64
CA ASN A 14 12.92 -6.48 7.52
C ASN A 14 11.60 -7.00 6.93
N ARG A 15 11.41 -8.33 6.86
CA ARG A 15 10.14 -8.90 6.41
C ARG A 15 8.99 -8.57 7.35
N ILE A 16 9.20 -8.66 8.66
CA ILE A 16 8.19 -8.29 9.66
C ILE A 16 7.85 -6.80 9.57
N TYR A 17 8.86 -5.93 9.47
CA TYR A 17 8.63 -4.48 9.28
C TYR A 17 7.87 -4.15 8.00
N THR A 18 8.07 -4.93 6.92
CA THR A 18 7.29 -4.74 5.67
C THR A 18 5.83 -5.15 5.83
N VAL A 19 5.56 -6.25 6.53
CA VAL A 19 4.18 -6.69 6.78
C VAL A 19 3.45 -5.71 7.70
N ILE A 20 4.13 -5.22 8.74
CA ILE A 20 3.57 -4.20 9.64
C ILE A 20 3.27 -2.90 8.88
N SER A 21 4.17 -2.45 8.01
CA SER A 21 3.97 -1.22 7.24
C SER A 21 2.90 -1.32 6.15
N LEU A 22 2.56 -2.53 5.69
CA LEU A 22 1.43 -2.80 4.80
C LEU A 22 0.09 -2.95 5.54
N ALA A 23 0.11 -3.44 6.79
CA ALA A 23 -1.08 -3.64 7.60
C ALA A 23 -1.67 -2.31 8.13
N ILE A 24 -0.82 -1.34 8.47
CA ILE A 24 -1.25 -0.03 9.00
C ILE A 24 -2.11 0.75 7.98
N PRO A 25 -1.70 0.93 6.71
CA PRO A 25 -2.53 1.51 5.68
C PRO A 25 -3.83 0.75 5.48
N LEU A 26 -3.80 -0.58 5.43
CA LEU A 26 -5.01 -1.40 5.27
C LEU A 26 -6.01 -1.17 6.42
N ALA A 27 -5.54 -1.11 7.66
CA ALA A 27 -6.37 -0.83 8.82
C ALA A 27 -6.99 0.57 8.77
N TRP A 28 -6.21 1.59 8.39
CA TRP A 28 -6.74 2.94 8.20
C TRP A 28 -7.77 2.98 7.08
N ILE A 29 -7.50 2.28 5.98
CA ILE A 29 -8.37 2.24 4.81
C ILE A 29 -9.72 1.60 5.16
N LEU A 30 -9.69 0.50 5.90
CA LEU A 30 -10.89 -0.17 6.39
C LEU A 30 -11.65 0.71 7.40
N SER A 31 -10.94 1.32 8.36
CA SER A 31 -11.57 2.21 9.36
C SER A 31 -12.23 3.44 8.74
N THR A 32 -11.71 3.92 7.61
CA THR A 32 -12.18 5.12 6.91
C THR A 32 -13.23 4.78 5.86
N TYR A 33 -13.50 3.50 5.61
CA TYR A 33 -14.58 3.11 4.70
C TYR A 33 -15.90 3.68 5.22
N PRO A 34 -16.69 4.38 4.36
CA PRO A 34 -17.97 4.95 4.75
C PRO A 34 -19.00 3.84 4.94
N TYR A 35 -18.89 3.14 6.08
CA TYR A 35 -19.85 2.13 6.49
C TYR A 35 -21.23 2.78 6.68
N ASN A 36 -22.26 2.00 6.40
CA ASN A 36 -23.66 2.41 6.57
C ASN A 36 -24.07 2.62 8.04
N PHE A 37 -23.14 2.43 8.99
CA PHE A 37 -23.36 2.63 10.42
C PHE A 37 -23.31 4.11 10.84
N TYR A 38 -22.72 4.99 10.02
CA TYR A 38 -22.66 6.42 10.32
C TYR A 38 -23.98 7.10 9.96
N SER A 39 -24.73 7.55 10.98
CA SER A 39 -26.06 8.17 10.81
C SER A 39 -26.05 9.54 10.11
N ASN A 40 -24.89 10.19 10.01
CA ASN A 40 -24.76 11.52 9.39
C ASN A 40 -24.46 11.39 7.91
N HIS A 41 -25.32 11.94 7.06
CA HIS A 41 -25.12 11.98 5.60
C HIS A 41 -24.43 13.28 5.20
N VAL A 42 -23.81 13.29 4.01
CA VAL A 42 -23.15 14.49 3.50
C VAL A 42 -24.16 15.63 3.35
N LYS A 43 -23.73 16.84 3.71
CA LYS A 43 -24.57 18.04 3.61
C LYS A 43 -24.79 18.42 2.14
N ILE A 44 -26.03 18.80 1.84
CA ILE A 44 -26.46 19.27 0.52
C ILE A 44 -25.93 20.69 0.33
N MET A 45 -25.50 21.05 -0.88
CA MET A 45 -25.16 22.43 -1.24
C MET A 45 -26.29 23.39 -0.88
N GLY A 46 -26.09 24.14 0.20
CA GLY A 46 -26.96 25.24 0.60
C GLY A 46 -26.27 26.57 0.34
N ASN A 47 -26.83 27.40 -0.55
CA ASN A 47 -26.43 28.79 -0.81
C ASN A 47 -24.91 29.03 -0.95
N GLY A 48 -24.30 28.49 -2.01
CA GLY A 48 -22.97 28.94 -2.45
C GLY A 48 -21.79 28.51 -1.57
N SER A 49 -21.95 27.49 -0.73
CA SER A 49 -20.82 26.85 -0.05
C SER A 49 -20.19 25.81 -0.98
N ASP A 50 -18.99 26.09 -1.50
CA ASP A 50 -18.25 25.24 -2.46
C ASP A 50 -17.82 23.87 -1.89
N ALA A 51 -18.01 23.62 -0.59
CA ALA A 51 -17.58 22.41 0.10
C ALA A 51 -18.64 21.29 0.15
N ASP A 52 -19.87 21.57 -0.29
CA ASP A 52 -20.98 20.63 -0.26
C ASP A 52 -21.12 19.87 -1.59
N CYS A 53 -21.94 18.82 -1.63
CA CYS A 53 -22.03 17.94 -2.78
C CYS A 53 -23.18 18.33 -3.73
N ASP A 54 -22.88 18.43 -5.04
CA ASP A 54 -23.82 18.86 -6.09
C ASP A 54 -24.64 17.68 -6.60
N PHE A 55 -25.93 17.67 -6.29
CA PHE A 55 -26.88 16.65 -6.75
C PHE A 55 -27.12 16.69 -8.28
N ASN A 56 -26.94 17.83 -8.95
CA ASN A 56 -27.11 17.91 -10.40
C ASN A 56 -25.96 17.21 -11.15
N LYS A 57 -24.80 17.11 -10.52
CA LYS A 57 -23.60 16.50 -11.11
C LYS A 57 -23.34 15.08 -10.63
N TYR A 58 -23.72 14.75 -9.39
CA TYR A 58 -23.38 13.47 -8.76
C TYR A 58 -24.60 12.81 -8.11
N THR A 59 -25.03 11.69 -8.68
CA THR A 59 -26.19 10.91 -8.22
C THR A 59 -25.93 10.11 -6.93
N TRP A 60 -24.67 9.85 -6.58
CA TRP A 60 -24.25 9.10 -5.40
C TRP A 60 -24.26 9.91 -4.10
N CYS A 61 -24.61 11.19 -4.18
CA CYS A 61 -24.54 12.15 -3.08
C CYS A 61 -25.49 11.82 -1.91
N SER A 62 -26.68 11.31 -2.19
CA SER A 62 -27.72 10.99 -1.18
C SER A 62 -27.30 9.87 -0.23
N ASP A 63 -26.53 8.91 -0.75
CA ASP A 63 -26.21 7.68 -0.04
C ASP A 63 -24.92 7.81 0.78
N LEU A 64 -24.18 8.90 0.65
CA LEU A 64 -22.85 9.00 1.24
C LEU A 64 -22.90 9.37 2.72
N THR A 65 -22.31 8.52 3.56
CA THR A 65 -22.16 8.75 4.99
C THR A 65 -20.88 9.52 5.31
N THR A 66 -20.94 10.40 6.31
CA THR A 66 -19.83 11.25 6.73
C THR A 66 -18.91 10.47 7.69
N VAL A 67 -17.63 10.41 7.35
CA VAL A 67 -16.58 9.81 8.19
C VAL A 67 -16.07 10.85 9.20
N PRO A 68 -15.76 10.46 10.46
CA PRO A 68 -15.20 11.38 11.45
C PRO A 68 -13.89 12.02 10.97
N ILE A 69 -13.91 13.35 10.83
CA ILE A 69 -12.83 14.13 10.23
C ILE A 69 -11.48 13.96 10.96
N TRP A 70 -11.50 13.83 12.29
CA TRP A 70 -10.30 13.65 13.10
C TRP A 70 -9.63 12.29 12.88
N ALA A 71 -10.41 11.22 12.71
CA ALA A 71 -9.88 9.89 12.42
C ALA A 71 -9.26 9.83 11.01
N TYR A 72 -9.86 10.55 10.06
CA TYR A 72 -9.32 10.70 8.72
C TYR A 72 -7.94 11.38 8.75
N TYR A 73 -7.83 12.57 9.36
CA TYR A 73 -6.57 13.31 9.40
C TYR A 73 -5.47 12.61 10.20
N ALA A 74 -5.81 12.08 11.38
CA ALA A 74 -4.83 11.38 12.21
C ALA A 74 -4.24 10.17 11.48
N GLY A 75 -5.11 9.36 10.85
CA GLY A 75 -4.63 8.20 10.10
C GLY A 75 -3.94 8.56 8.78
N PHE A 76 -4.33 9.65 8.11
CA PHE A 76 -3.60 10.17 6.95
C PHE A 76 -2.15 10.49 7.30
N ILE A 77 -1.91 11.18 8.43
CA ILE A 77 -0.56 11.52 8.91
C ILE A 77 0.24 10.24 9.23
N LEU A 78 -0.38 9.26 9.91
CA LEU A 78 0.29 8.00 10.24
C LEU A 78 0.66 7.17 9.01
N VAL A 79 -0.23 7.13 8.01
CA VAL A 79 -0.03 6.34 6.78
C VAL A 79 1.02 6.99 5.87
N PHE A 80 0.85 8.27 5.53
CA PHE A 80 1.76 8.94 4.60
C PHE A 80 3.07 9.39 5.25
N GLY A 81 3.06 9.74 6.54
CA GLY A 81 4.27 10.15 7.25
C GLY A 81 5.15 8.95 7.62
N ILE A 82 4.58 7.99 8.36
CA ILE A 82 5.36 6.93 8.99
C ILE A 82 5.37 5.67 8.10
N SER A 83 4.20 5.17 7.74
CA SER A 83 4.08 3.85 7.09
C SER A 83 4.71 3.85 5.69
N PHE A 84 4.46 4.89 4.89
CA PHE A 84 5.03 5.03 3.55
C PHE A 84 6.56 5.16 3.57
N SER A 85 7.11 5.93 4.52
CA SER A 85 8.55 6.09 4.71
C SER A 85 9.23 4.77 5.04
N ILE A 86 8.69 4.03 6.03
CA ILE A 86 9.18 2.71 6.43
C ILE A 86 9.09 1.72 5.27
N MET A 87 7.98 1.73 4.52
CA MET A 87 7.77 0.84 3.38
C MET A 87 8.82 1.06 2.29
N ASN A 88 9.15 2.31 1.93
CA ASN A 88 10.16 2.59 0.91
C ASN A 88 11.56 2.12 1.32
N ILE A 89 11.97 2.37 2.58
CA ILE A 89 13.26 1.93 3.11
C ILE A 89 13.35 0.40 3.16
N THR A 90 12.28 -0.25 3.62
CA THR A 90 12.27 -1.70 3.78
C THR A 90 12.21 -2.42 2.42
N ASN A 91 11.50 -1.86 1.45
CA ASN A 91 11.42 -2.44 0.11
C ASN A 91 12.75 -2.32 -0.65
N THR A 92 13.41 -1.16 -0.59
CA THR A 92 14.74 -0.96 -1.21
C THR A 92 15.82 -1.83 -0.57
N THR A 93 15.81 -1.99 0.75
CA THR A 93 16.74 -2.88 1.46
C THR A 93 16.46 -4.35 1.16
N LEU A 94 15.19 -4.77 1.07
CA LEU A 94 14.84 -6.15 0.70
C LEU A 94 15.25 -6.46 -0.74
N PHE A 95 14.97 -5.55 -1.67
CA PHE A 95 15.29 -5.70 -3.08
C PHE A 95 16.79 -5.92 -3.31
N SER A 96 17.63 -5.09 -2.70
CA SER A 96 19.10 -5.21 -2.78
C SER A 96 19.60 -6.58 -2.29
N LYS A 97 19.02 -7.11 -1.22
CA LYS A 97 19.39 -8.42 -0.66
C LYS A 97 18.92 -9.62 -1.49
N VAL A 98 17.78 -9.49 -2.18
CA VAL A 98 17.25 -10.54 -3.05
C VAL A 98 18.01 -10.60 -4.36
N VAL A 99 18.37 -9.44 -4.93
CA VAL A 99 19.10 -9.35 -6.20
C VAL A 99 20.58 -9.75 -6.02
N GLY A 100 21.22 -9.33 -4.93
CA GLY A 100 22.65 -9.60 -4.69
C GLY A 100 23.57 -8.88 -5.70
N PRO A 101 24.78 -9.39 -5.96
CA PRO A 101 25.77 -8.77 -6.86
C PRO A 101 25.44 -8.84 -8.38
N ARG A 102 24.21 -9.19 -8.74
CA ARG A 102 23.69 -9.15 -10.12
C ARG A 102 23.54 -7.71 -10.62
N PRO A 103 23.27 -7.45 -11.91
CA PRO A 103 23.10 -6.09 -12.44
C PRO A 103 21.90 -5.36 -11.81
N GLN A 104 22.11 -4.79 -10.63
CA GLN A 104 21.10 -4.18 -9.77
C GLN A 104 20.41 -3.00 -10.46
N GLY A 105 21.16 -2.25 -11.28
CA GLY A 105 20.65 -1.11 -12.04
C GLY A 105 19.51 -1.48 -13.01
N THR A 106 19.63 -2.58 -13.75
CA THR A 106 18.60 -3.00 -14.72
C THR A 106 17.31 -3.42 -14.01
N TYR A 107 17.42 -4.24 -12.96
CA TYR A 107 16.24 -4.69 -12.20
C TYR A 107 15.57 -3.52 -11.47
N GLN A 108 16.35 -2.59 -10.90
CA GLN A 108 15.82 -1.39 -10.25
C GLN A 108 15.17 -0.45 -11.28
N GLY A 109 15.69 -0.37 -12.51
CA GLY A 109 15.09 0.36 -13.61
C GLY A 109 13.72 -0.18 -13.99
N ILE A 110 13.57 -1.50 -14.15
CA ILE A 110 12.27 -2.14 -14.43
C ILE A 110 11.28 -1.90 -13.30
N TYR A 111 11.71 -2.02 -12.04
CA TYR A 111 10.88 -1.74 -10.88
C TYR A 111 10.37 -0.28 -10.87
N GLN A 112 11.24 0.69 -11.17
CA GLN A 112 10.85 2.09 -11.25
C GLN A 112 9.91 2.38 -12.42
N MET A 113 10.17 1.77 -13.60
CA MET A 113 9.30 1.89 -14.76
C MET A 113 7.88 1.41 -14.44
N ALA A 114 7.73 0.24 -13.82
CA ALA A 114 6.44 -0.28 -13.37
C ALA A 114 5.76 0.66 -12.37
N GLY A 115 6.52 1.24 -11.44
CA GLY A 115 6.01 2.25 -10.50
C GLY A 115 5.47 3.50 -11.20
N SER A 116 6.18 4.00 -12.23
CA SER A 116 5.74 5.16 -13.02
C SER A 116 4.47 4.87 -13.82
N PHE A 117 4.34 3.68 -14.41
CA PHE A 117 3.09 3.25 -15.05
C PHE A 117 1.93 3.24 -14.05
N GLY A 118 2.13 2.69 -12.86
CA GLY A 118 1.13 2.69 -11.80
C GLY A 118 0.67 4.11 -11.43
N ARG A 119 1.61 5.06 -11.29
CA ARG A 119 1.29 6.47 -10.99
C ARG A 119 0.55 7.19 -12.12
N MET A 120 0.74 6.77 -13.37
CA MET A 120 0.02 7.31 -14.51
C MET A 120 -1.43 6.80 -14.56
N PHE A 121 -1.63 5.49 -14.34
CA PHE A 121 -2.96 4.87 -14.44
C PHE A 121 -3.83 5.07 -13.20
N ALA A 122 -3.24 5.15 -12.01
CA ALA A 122 -3.97 5.33 -10.76
C ALA A 122 -4.95 6.54 -10.76
N PRO A 123 -4.54 7.77 -11.13
CA PRO A 123 -5.45 8.91 -11.14
C PRO A 123 -6.55 8.80 -12.21
N LEU A 124 -6.26 8.18 -13.37
CA LEU A 124 -7.26 7.97 -14.42
C LEU A 124 -8.36 7.01 -13.96
N LEU A 125 -7.98 5.89 -13.35
CA LEU A 125 -8.91 4.92 -12.78
C LEU A 125 -9.71 5.52 -11.62
N MET A 126 -9.05 6.26 -10.72
CA MET A 126 -9.73 6.88 -9.58
C MET A 126 -10.68 7.99 -10.00
N SER A 127 -10.28 8.86 -10.93
CA SER A 127 -11.10 9.98 -11.40
C SER A 127 -12.38 9.50 -12.10
N THR A 128 -12.26 8.51 -12.99
CA THR A 128 -13.41 7.92 -13.69
C THR A 128 -14.36 7.26 -12.71
N THR A 129 -13.83 6.38 -11.85
CA THR A 129 -14.64 5.64 -10.87
C THR A 129 -15.33 6.58 -9.87
N TYR A 130 -14.63 7.62 -9.41
CA TYR A 130 -15.18 8.61 -8.49
C TYR A 130 -16.35 9.38 -9.13
N THR A 131 -16.25 9.73 -10.41
CA THR A 131 -17.29 10.48 -11.11
C THR A 131 -18.60 9.68 -11.21
N TYR A 132 -18.50 8.38 -11.55
CA TYR A 132 -19.69 7.54 -11.77
C TYR A 132 -20.27 6.92 -10.49
N PHE A 133 -19.42 6.45 -9.58
CA PHE A 133 -19.84 5.65 -8.42
C PHE A 133 -19.54 6.28 -7.07
N GLY A 134 -18.98 7.50 -7.07
CA GLY A 134 -18.62 8.23 -5.87
C GLY A 134 -17.42 7.63 -5.15
N PRO A 135 -17.16 8.06 -3.90
CA PRO A 135 -15.96 7.70 -3.16
C PRO A 135 -15.94 6.24 -2.66
N ARG A 136 -17.09 5.55 -2.59
CA ARG A 136 -17.18 4.16 -2.10
C ARG A 136 -16.35 3.19 -2.94
N VAL A 137 -16.42 3.31 -4.26
CA VAL A 137 -15.75 2.37 -5.18
C VAL A 137 -14.24 2.60 -5.26
N PRO A 138 -13.72 3.84 -5.36
CA PRO A 138 -12.30 4.14 -5.18
C PRO A 138 -11.71 3.52 -3.90
N TRP A 139 -12.43 3.63 -2.78
CA TRP A 139 -12.04 3.01 -1.52
C TRP A 139 -11.99 1.48 -1.59
N LEU A 140 -12.96 0.83 -2.24
CA LEU A 140 -12.93 -0.62 -2.46
C LEU A 140 -11.77 -1.06 -3.35
N ILE A 141 -11.49 -0.31 -4.43
CA ILE A 141 -10.34 -0.58 -5.32
C ILE A 141 -9.03 -0.55 -4.52
N LEU A 142 -8.86 0.43 -3.63
CA LEU A 142 -7.69 0.49 -2.74
C LEU A 142 -7.60 -0.71 -1.80
N ILE A 143 -8.71 -1.11 -1.17
CA ILE A 143 -8.74 -2.30 -0.29
C ILE A 143 -8.29 -3.54 -1.07
N VAL A 144 -8.89 -3.79 -2.24
CA VAL A 144 -8.56 -4.94 -3.09
C VAL A 144 -7.09 -4.89 -3.51
N ASN A 145 -6.57 -3.71 -3.87
CA ASN A 145 -5.17 -3.55 -4.22
C ASN A 145 -4.24 -3.92 -3.04
N PHE A 146 -4.45 -3.37 -1.84
CA PHE A 146 -3.63 -3.69 -0.68
C PHE A 146 -3.72 -5.17 -0.26
N VAL A 147 -4.92 -5.76 -0.30
CA VAL A 147 -5.12 -7.19 -0.03
C VAL A 147 -4.36 -8.05 -1.05
N SER A 148 -4.43 -7.71 -2.33
CA SER A 148 -3.71 -8.45 -3.38
C SER A 148 -2.20 -8.39 -3.19
N VAL A 149 -1.66 -7.24 -2.77
CA VAL A 149 -0.22 -7.08 -2.48
C VAL A 149 0.18 -7.92 -1.28
N ILE A 150 -0.60 -7.90 -0.19
CA ILE A 150 -0.34 -8.72 1.00
C ILE A 150 -0.41 -10.22 0.65
N ALA A 151 -1.41 -10.63 -0.14
CA ALA A 151 -1.55 -12.02 -0.59
C ALA A 151 -0.38 -12.46 -1.46
N ALA A 152 0.03 -11.63 -2.44
CA ALA A 152 1.20 -11.89 -3.27
C ALA A 152 2.47 -12.02 -2.41
N TRP A 153 2.61 -11.18 -1.39
CA TRP A 153 3.70 -11.26 -0.42
C TRP A 153 3.73 -12.58 0.34
N ILE A 154 2.57 -13.08 0.79
CA ILE A 154 2.46 -14.35 1.51
C ILE A 154 2.79 -15.53 0.58
N VAL A 155 2.27 -15.54 -0.64
CA VAL A 155 2.52 -16.61 -1.62
C VAL A 155 3.98 -16.63 -2.06
N LEU A 156 4.56 -15.47 -2.34
CA LEU A 156 5.95 -15.35 -2.81
C LEU A 156 6.97 -15.41 -1.66
N ARG A 157 6.55 -15.51 -0.39
CA ARG A 157 7.44 -15.52 0.79
C ARG A 157 8.52 -16.61 0.73
N GLU A 158 8.18 -17.73 0.10
CA GLU A 158 9.05 -18.90 -0.07
C GLU A 158 10.04 -18.71 -1.22
N LYS A 159 9.68 -17.93 -2.25
CA LYS A 159 10.54 -17.61 -3.40
C LYS A 159 11.54 -16.50 -3.11
N MET A 160 11.23 -15.56 -2.22
CA MET A 160 12.08 -14.39 -1.90
C MET A 160 13.31 -14.72 -1.01
N VAL A 161 13.99 -15.84 -1.23
CA VAL A 161 15.13 -16.26 -0.39
C VAL A 161 16.32 -15.33 -0.62
N PRO A 162 16.97 -14.80 0.44
CA PRO A 162 18.16 -13.95 0.31
C PRO A 162 19.28 -14.66 -0.46
N PHE A 163 19.98 -13.92 -1.34
CA PHE A 163 21.07 -14.47 -2.17
C PHE A 163 22.17 -15.15 -1.34
N GLU A 164 22.45 -14.62 -0.16
CA GLU A 164 23.46 -15.15 0.76
C GLU A 164 23.20 -16.62 1.17
N LYS A 165 21.93 -17.05 1.23
CA LYS A 165 21.59 -18.47 1.47
C LYS A 165 21.83 -19.35 0.24
N TYR A 166 21.69 -18.79 -0.97
CA TYR A 166 21.99 -19.50 -2.21
C TYR A 166 23.50 -19.68 -2.38
N GLU A 167 24.29 -18.63 -2.07
CA GLU A 167 25.75 -18.69 -2.12
C GLU A 167 26.33 -19.66 -1.09
N ALA A 168 25.82 -19.66 0.15
CA ALA A 168 26.22 -20.64 1.18
C ALA A 168 25.97 -22.09 0.73
N LYS A 169 24.84 -22.38 0.08
CA LYS A 169 24.52 -23.71 -0.45
C LYS A 169 25.44 -24.13 -1.61
N ARG A 170 25.94 -23.16 -2.38
CA ARG A 170 26.92 -23.42 -3.46
C ARG A 170 28.30 -23.76 -2.90
N ILE A 171 28.70 -23.12 -1.80
CA ILE A 171 30.02 -23.30 -1.17
C ILE A 171 30.09 -24.60 -0.34
N GLN A 172 28.98 -25.05 0.25
CA GLN A 172 28.87 -26.34 0.94
C GLN A 172 27.87 -27.27 0.24
N PRO A 173 28.24 -27.87 -0.91
CA PRO A 173 27.33 -28.74 -1.64
C PRO A 173 27.11 -30.12 -0.99
N ASN A 174 27.99 -30.55 -0.07
CA ASN A 174 27.88 -31.80 0.70
C ASN A 174 28.81 -31.77 1.92
N VAL A 175 28.27 -31.49 3.10
CA VAL A 175 28.67 -32.03 4.40
C VAL A 175 27.38 -32.31 5.16
#